data_AF-A0A6M4WV19-F1
#
_entry.id   AF-A0A6M4WV19-F1
#
_cell.length_a   1.000
_cell.length_b   1.000
_cell.length_c   1.000
_cell.angle_alpha   90.00
_cell.angle_beta   90.00
_cell.angle_gamma   90.00
#
_symmetry.space_group_name_H-M   'P 1'
#
loop_
_entity.id
_entity.type
_entity.pdbx_description
1 polymer ?
#
loop_
_entity_poly.entity_id
_entity_poly.type
_entity_poly.pdbx_seq_one_letter_code
_entity_poly.pdbx_strand_id
1 'polypeptide(L)'
;MAKDRRVDDQAAMAMLTYCAVIEIRAMARRHKPLASWPGDDYVACIAWLADLVHNIAMGARRESRWTFWRKQQRPMAWTWAVAGPAGQAWILATLAREGLEWTPPPLPNQASDIDG
;
A
#
# COMPACT_ATOMS: atom_id res chain seq x y z
N MET A 1 2.87 -16.51 20.14
CA MET A 1 2.41 -15.63 19.06
C MET A 1 2.63 -14.20 19.50
N ALA A 2 3.49 -13.46 18.82
CA ALA A 2 3.61 -12.02 19.08
C ALA A 2 2.26 -11.38 18.70
N LYS A 3 1.78 -10.47 19.54
CA LYS A 3 0.50 -9.78 19.30
C LYS A 3 0.71 -8.79 18.15
N ASP A 4 -0.09 -8.89 17.09
CA ASP A 4 -0.01 -7.94 15.97
C ASP A 4 -0.21 -6.51 16.47
N ARG A 5 0.67 -5.61 16.03
CA ARG A 5 0.63 -4.21 16.41
C ARG A 5 -0.27 -3.46 15.45
N ARG A 6 -1.35 -2.87 15.97
CA ARG A 6 -2.19 -1.95 15.20
C ARG A 6 -1.44 -0.69 14.80
N VAL A 7 -1.56 -0.31 13.53
CA VAL A 7 -0.87 0.87 12.97
C VAL A 7 -1.83 1.78 12.22
N ASP A 8 -1.49 3.07 12.20
CA ASP A 8 -2.16 4.07 11.36
C ASP A 8 -1.61 4.05 9.91
N ASP A 9 -2.19 4.89 9.06
CA ASP A 9 -1.79 5.01 7.65
C ASP A 9 -0.34 5.48 7.49
N GLN A 10 0.15 6.34 8.39
CA GLN A 10 1.50 6.87 8.28
C GLN A 10 2.55 5.79 8.54
N ALA A 11 2.34 4.99 9.59
CA ALA A 11 3.19 3.85 9.92
C ALA A 11 3.09 2.75 8.85
N ALA A 12 1.89 2.50 8.31
CA ALA A 12 1.71 1.58 7.19
C ALA A 12 2.46 2.04 5.93
N MET A 13 2.33 3.32 5.55
CA MET A 13 3.04 3.91 4.39
C MET A 13 4.56 3.78 4.52
N ALA A 14 5.11 4.09 5.70
CA ALA A 14 6.54 3.99 5.96
C ALA A 14 7.04 2.54 5.79
N MET A 15 6.32 1.57 6.36
CA MET A 15 6.67 0.16 6.25
C MET A 15 6.56 -0.36 4.81
N LEU A 16 5.45 -0.06 4.13
CA LEU A 16 5.23 -0.49 2.74
C LEU A 16 6.29 0.10 1.81
N THR A 17 6.68 1.36 2.00
CA THR A 17 7.76 2.00 1.23
C THR A 17 9.09 1.28 1.45
N TYR A 18 9.43 0.98 2.71
CA TYR A 18 10.64 0.25 3.06
C TYR A 18 10.68 -1.16 2.41
N CYS A 19 9.60 -1.94 2.55
CA CYS A 19 9.50 -3.27 1.98
C CYS A 19 9.56 -3.23 0.44
N ALA A 20 8.85 -2.30 -0.20
CA ALA A 20 8.87 -2.15 -1.66
C ALA A 20 10.30 -1.88 -2.18
N VAL A 21 11.06 -1.01 -1.53
CA VAL A 21 12.45 -0.71 -1.91
C VAL A 21 13.35 -1.94 -1.75
N ILE A 22 13.19 -2.72 -0.67
CA ILE A 22 13.93 -3.97 -0.47
C ILE A 22 13.62 -4.98 -1.57
N GLU A 23 12.34 -5.17 -1.87
CA GLU A 23 11.88 -6.13 -2.87
C GLU A 23 12.35 -5.73 -4.29
N ILE A 24 12.24 -4.46 -4.66
CA ILE A 24 12.81 -3.93 -5.90
C ILE A 24 14.32 -4.25 -5.99
N ARG A 25 15.10 -3.96 -4.93
CA ARG A 25 16.54 -4.22 -4.91
C ARG A 25 16.86 -5.71 -5.01
N ALA A 26 16.06 -6.56 -4.36
CA ALA A 26 16.25 -8.00 -4.41
C ALA A 26 15.95 -8.55 -5.82
N MET A 27 14.85 -8.12 -6.45
CA MET A 27 14.47 -8.52 -7.79
C MET A 27 15.47 -8.03 -8.85
N ALA A 28 15.89 -6.76 -8.78
CA ALA A 28 16.87 -6.19 -9.69
C ALA A 28 18.22 -6.93 -9.66
N ARG A 29 18.59 -7.52 -8.51
CA ARG A 29 19.82 -8.33 -8.38
C ARG A 29 19.67 -9.76 -8.85
N ARG A 30 18.49 -10.35 -8.65
CA ARG A 30 18.23 -11.78 -8.89
C ARG A 30 17.65 -12.06 -10.28
N HIS A 31 17.12 -11.03 -10.94
CA HIS A 31 16.35 -11.12 -12.19
C HIS A 31 15.21 -12.15 -12.08
N LYS A 32 14.52 -12.15 -10.92
CA LYS A 32 13.41 -13.05 -10.62
C LYS A 32 12.31 -12.28 -9.87
N PRO A 33 11.03 -12.54 -10.16
CA PRO A 33 9.92 -11.87 -9.50
C PRO A 33 9.73 -12.36 -8.07
N LEU A 34 8.88 -11.68 -7.32
CA LEU A 34 8.39 -12.19 -6.03
C LEU A 34 7.61 -13.48 -6.26
N ALA A 35 7.78 -14.44 -5.36
CA ALA A 35 7.04 -15.71 -5.41
C ALA A 35 5.51 -15.53 -5.36
N SER A 36 5.04 -14.42 -4.79
CA SER A 36 3.63 -14.06 -4.67
C SER A 36 3.12 -13.19 -5.82
N TRP A 37 3.96 -12.84 -6.81
CA TRP A 37 3.55 -12.00 -7.93
C TRP A 37 2.79 -12.81 -8.99
N PRO A 38 1.69 -12.30 -9.54
CA PRO A 38 1.03 -12.94 -10.67
C PRO A 38 1.90 -12.82 -11.94
N GLY A 39 2.57 -13.92 -12.29
CA GLY A 39 3.40 -14.05 -13.50
C GLY A 39 4.91 -14.07 -13.23
N ASP A 40 5.69 -14.37 -14.26
CA ASP A 40 7.16 -14.53 -14.14
C ASP A 40 7.97 -13.28 -14.60
N ASP A 41 7.32 -12.11 -14.62
CA ASP A 41 7.94 -10.86 -15.08
C ASP A 41 8.38 -9.99 -13.90
N TYR A 42 9.68 -10.06 -13.59
CA TYR A 42 10.29 -9.27 -12.51
C TYR A 42 10.35 -7.77 -12.83
N VAL A 43 10.37 -7.37 -14.11
CA VAL A 43 10.36 -5.96 -14.50
C VAL A 43 8.98 -5.37 -14.27
N ALA A 44 7.92 -6.08 -14.62
CA ALA A 44 6.55 -5.69 -14.31
C ALA A 44 6.32 -5.58 -12.79
N CYS A 45 6.88 -6.50 -12.01
CA CYS A 45 6.80 -6.45 -10.55
C CYS A 45 7.54 -5.24 -9.96
N ILE A 46 8.75 -4.94 -10.46
CA ILE A 46 9.50 -3.73 -10.07
C ILE A 46 8.72 -2.45 -10.43
N ALA A 47 8.17 -2.38 -11.64
CA ALA A 47 7.40 -1.23 -12.10
C ALA A 47 6.20 -0.99 -11.19
N TRP A 48 5.46 -2.05 -10.86
CA TRP A 48 4.32 -1.95 -9.96
C TRP A 48 4.70 -1.46 -8.55
N LEU A 49 5.78 -1.99 -7.96
CA LEU A 49 6.25 -1.52 -6.65
C LEU A 49 6.71 -0.05 -6.69
N ALA A 50 7.33 0.38 -7.79
CA ALA A 50 7.72 1.78 -7.96
C ALA A 50 6.49 2.70 -8.03
N ASP A 51 5.45 2.30 -8.78
CA ASP A 51 4.19 3.02 -8.85
C ASP A 51 3.49 3.09 -7.49
N LEU A 52 3.53 2.01 -6.70
CA LEU A 52 3.02 2.01 -5.33
C LEU A 52 3.72 3.06 -4.47
N VAL A 53 5.06 3.08 -4.47
CA VAL A 53 5.86 4.06 -3.71
C VAL A 53 5.55 5.49 -4.17
N HIS A 54 5.39 5.70 -5.47
CA HIS A 54 4.99 7.00 -6.03
C HIS A 54 3.60 7.42 -5.52
N ASN A 55 2.63 6.50 -5.54
CA ASN A 55 1.26 6.75 -5.07
C ASN A 55 1.21 7.08 -3.58
N ILE A 56 1.99 6.38 -2.75
CA ILE A 56 2.16 6.67 -1.31
C ILE A 56 2.69 8.10 -1.12
N ALA A 57 3.75 8.47 -1.83
CA ALA A 57 4.34 9.81 -1.73
C ALA A 57 3.36 10.91 -2.17
N MET A 58 2.57 10.66 -3.22
CA MET A 58 1.54 11.58 -3.70
C MET A 58 0.36 11.71 -2.73
N GLY A 59 -0.06 10.61 -2.10
CA GLY A 59 -1.07 10.60 -1.03
C GLY A 59 -0.65 11.48 0.15
N ALA A 60 0.56 11.27 0.66
CA ALA A 60 1.13 12.09 1.74
C ALA A 60 1.21 13.58 1.39
N ARG A 61 1.57 13.92 0.14
CA ARG A 61 1.66 15.31 -0.31
C ARG A 61 0.30 16.01 -0.40
N ARG A 62 -0.77 15.28 -0.75
CA ARG A 62 -2.13 15.82 -0.90
C ARG A 62 -2.72 16.32 0.42
N GLU A 63 -2.45 15.63 1.54
CA GLU A 63 -2.92 16.06 2.87
C GLU A 63 -2.28 17.38 3.34
N SER A 64 -1.01 17.60 3.01
CA SER A 64 -0.27 18.79 3.45
C SER A 64 -0.80 20.12 2.87
N ARG A 65 -1.57 20.09 1.77
CA ARG A 65 -2.04 21.31 1.08
C ARG A 65 -3.50 21.66 1.35
N TRP A 66 -4.30 20.72 1.84
CA TRP A 66 -5.75 20.86 2.00
C TRP A 66 -6.19 20.80 3.47
N THR A 67 -5.23 20.99 4.38
CA THR A 67 -5.31 20.69 5.81
C THR A 67 -6.29 21.58 6.59
N PHE A 68 -6.90 22.58 5.96
CA PHE A 68 -7.92 23.42 6.60
C PHE A 68 -9.36 22.88 6.46
N TRP A 69 -9.65 21.94 5.54
CA TRP A 69 -11.04 21.59 5.22
C TRP A 69 -11.41 20.09 5.25
N ARG A 70 -10.50 19.15 5.50
CA ARG A 70 -10.86 17.70 5.48
C ARG A 70 -10.26 16.91 6.63
N LYS A 71 -11.02 16.78 7.72
CA LYS A 71 -10.76 15.87 8.85
C LYS A 71 -11.00 14.37 8.55
N GLN A 72 -11.11 13.94 7.28
CA GLN A 72 -11.58 12.57 6.98
C GLN A 72 -10.88 11.86 5.81
N GLN A 73 -9.93 12.47 5.12
CA GLN A 73 -9.22 11.73 4.06
C GLN A 73 -8.09 10.93 4.69
N ARG A 74 -8.22 9.61 4.66
CA ARG A 74 -7.18 8.67 5.06
C ARG A 74 -6.04 8.72 4.04
N PRO A 75 -4.77 8.94 4.43
CA PRO A 75 -3.68 9.17 3.48
C PRO A 75 -3.48 8.00 2.50
N MET A 76 -3.79 6.77 2.95
CA MET A 76 -3.71 5.56 2.15
C MET A 76 -4.94 5.31 1.25
N ALA A 77 -6.00 6.11 1.35
CA ALA A 77 -7.24 5.86 0.60
C ALA A 77 -7.05 5.84 -0.92
N TRP A 78 -6.28 6.78 -1.44
CA TRP A 78 -5.95 6.82 -2.87
C TRP A 78 -5.11 5.60 -3.28
N THR A 79 -4.01 5.35 -2.55
CA THR A 79 -3.11 4.22 -2.79
C THR A 79 -3.85 2.88 -2.78
N TRP A 80 -4.73 2.68 -1.79
CA TRP A 80 -5.55 1.48 -1.67
C TRP A 80 -6.54 1.31 -2.82
N ALA A 81 -7.17 2.40 -3.25
CA ALA A 81 -8.13 2.39 -4.35
C ALA A 81 -7.49 2.04 -5.70
N VAL A 82 -6.27 2.51 -5.96
CA VAL A 82 -5.58 2.30 -7.25
C VAL A 82 -4.70 1.05 -7.29
N ALA A 83 -4.42 0.40 -6.14
CA ALA A 83 -3.54 -0.77 -6.08
C ALA A 83 -4.07 -2.00 -6.84
N GLY A 84 -5.39 -2.09 -7.07
CA GLY A 84 -6.04 -3.27 -7.65
C GLY A 84 -5.92 -4.53 -6.77
N PRO A 85 -6.52 -5.68 -7.16
CA PRO A 85 -6.59 -6.86 -6.29
C PRO A 85 -5.22 -7.44 -5.90
N ALA A 86 -4.31 -7.58 -6.86
CA ALA A 86 -2.96 -8.09 -6.61
C ALA A 86 -2.17 -7.17 -5.67
N GLY A 87 -2.31 -5.86 -5.85
CA GLY A 87 -1.64 -4.87 -5.01
C GLY A 87 -2.20 -4.79 -3.60
N GLN A 88 -3.53 -4.87 -3.46
CA GLN A 88 -4.20 -4.97 -2.17
C GLN A 88 -3.76 -6.22 -1.40
N ALA A 89 -3.67 -7.37 -2.08
CA ALA A 89 -3.16 -8.60 -1.50
C ALA A 89 -1.70 -8.45 -1.04
N TRP A 90 -0.84 -7.84 -1.86
CA TRP A 90 0.55 -7.58 -1.50
C TRP A 90 0.66 -6.66 -0.28
N ILE A 91 -0.12 -5.58 -0.20
CA ILE A 91 -0.13 -4.63 0.93
C ILE A 91 -0.48 -5.36 2.23
N LEU A 92 -1.58 -6.11 2.23
CA LEU A 92 -2.05 -6.82 3.42
C LEU A 92 -1.09 -7.92 3.84
N ALA A 93 -0.60 -8.72 2.88
CA ALA A 93 0.37 -9.79 3.16
C ALA A 93 1.68 -9.24 3.70
N THR A 94 2.15 -8.10 3.18
CA THR A 94 3.38 -7.44 3.64
C THR A 94 3.23 -6.93 5.07
N LEU A 95 2.13 -6.24 5.39
CA LEU A 95 1.89 -5.75 6.75
C LEU A 95 1.73 -6.88 7.75
N ALA A 96 0.98 -7.94 7.39
CA ALA A 96 0.84 -9.13 8.22
C ALA A 96 2.18 -9.85 8.45
N ARG A 97 3.04 -9.95 7.42
CA ARG A 97 4.39 -10.52 7.52
C ARG A 97 5.26 -9.76 8.53
N GLU A 98 5.09 -8.45 8.62
CA GLU A 98 5.80 -7.59 9.58
C GLU A 98 5.10 -7.51 10.95
N GLY A 99 4.04 -8.30 11.20
CA GLY A 99 3.29 -8.32 12.45
C GLY A 99 2.48 -7.04 12.69
N LEU A 100 2.03 -6.38 11.62
CA LEU A 100 1.27 -5.14 11.66
C LEU A 100 -0.17 -5.38 11.22
N GLU A 101 -1.11 -4.98 12.08
CA GLU A 101 -2.54 -4.98 11.76
C GLU A 101 -2.91 -3.56 11.26
N TRP A 102 -3.31 -3.46 10.00
CA TRP A 102 -3.77 -2.22 9.40
C TRP A 102 -5.14 -2.44 8.76
N THR A 103 -6.10 -1.59 9.09
CA THR A 103 -7.46 -1.68 8.53
C THR A 103 -7.53 -0.86 7.25
N PRO A 104 -7.76 -1.45 6.06
CA PRO A 104 -7.84 -0.68 4.82
C PRO A 104 -9.01 0.33 4.84
N PRO A 105 -8.87 1.47 4.13
CA PRO A 105 -9.97 2.41 3.94
C PRO A 105 -11.04 1.81 3.01
N PRO A 106 -12.32 2.22 3.14
CA PRO A 106 -13.36 1.78 2.21
C PRO A 106 -13.04 2.23 0.79
N LEU A 107 -13.39 1.39 -0.18
CA LEU A 107 -13.25 1.77 -1.58
C LEU A 107 -14.31 2.83 -1.95
N PRO A 108 -14.01 3.77 -2.86
CA PRO A 108 -14.92 4.87 -3.18
C PRO A 108 -16.32 4.46 -3.64
N ASN A 109 -16.49 3.24 -4.19
CA ASN A 109 -17.80 2.70 -4.59
C ASN A 109 -18.59 2.02 -3.45
N GLN A 110 -18.05 1.90 -2.25
CA GLN A 110 -18.72 1.27 -1.10
C GLN A 110 -19.19 2.28 -0.04
N ALA A 111 -18.94 3.57 -0.24
CA ALA A 111 -19.41 4.63 0.64
C ALA A 111 -20.85 5.10 0.31
N SER A 112 -21.40 4.72 -0.84
CA SER A 112 -22.70 5.17 -1.33
C SER A 112 -23.90 4.31 -0.88
N ASP A 113 -23.67 3.17 -0.23
CA ASP A 113 -24.71 2.19 0.12
C ASP A 113 -25.16 2.25 1.59
N ILE A 114 -24.74 3.27 2.37
CA ILE A 114 -25.11 3.39 3.79
C ILE A 114 -26.14 4.51 4.06
N ASP A 115 -26.51 5.32 3.05
CA ASP A 115 -27.52 6.38 3.16
C ASP A 115 -28.76 6.10 2.27
N GLY A 116 -29.28 4.86 2.30
CA GLY A 116 -30.52 4.45 1.61
C GLY A 116 -31.63 4.06 2.58
#